data_AF-A0A0K0PK68-F1
#
_entry.id   AF-A0A0K0PK68-F1
#
_cell.length_a   1.000
_cell.length_b   1.000
_cell.length_c   1.000
_cell.angle_alpha   90.00
_cell.angle_beta   90.00
_cell.angle_gamma   90.00
#
_symmetry.space_group_name_H-M   'P 1'
#
loop_
_entity.id
_entity.type
_entity.pdbx_description
1 polymer ?
#
loop_
_entity_poly.entity_id
_entity_poly.type
_entity_poly.pdbx_seq_one_letter_code
_entity_poly.pdbx_strand_id
1 'polypeptide(L)'
;GNDLNAGKNLIFQGQNGQINLKDSVSQGAGSLTFRDNYTVTTSNGSTWTGAGIVVDNGVSVNWQVNGVKGDNLHKIGEGTLTVQGTGINEGGLKVGDGKVVLNQQADNKGQVQAFSSVNIASGRPTVVLTDER
;
A
#
# COMPACT_ATOMS: atom_id res chain seq x y z
N GLY A 1 12.80 8.40 14.71
CA GLY A 1 13.30 9.76 14.93
C GLY A 1 12.18 10.74 14.64
N ASN A 2 12.21 11.94 15.22
CA ASN A 2 11.11 12.91 15.06
C ASN A 2 11.21 13.73 13.76
N ASP A 3 12.32 13.61 13.03
CA ASP A 3 12.50 14.27 11.74
C ASP A 3 11.98 13.39 10.60
N LEU A 4 10.82 13.77 10.04
CA LEU A 4 10.24 13.08 8.89
C LEU A 4 11.11 13.23 7.62
N ASN A 5 11.89 14.31 7.51
CA ASN A 5 12.72 14.60 6.33
C ASN A 5 14.00 13.76 6.26
N ALA A 6 14.32 13.04 7.34
CA ALA A 6 15.37 12.03 7.33
C ALA A 6 15.05 10.89 6.35
N GLY A 7 13.75 10.57 6.18
CA GLY A 7 13.24 9.62 5.20
C GLY A 7 13.59 9.99 3.76
N LYS A 8 13.91 9.00 2.93
CA LYS A 8 14.25 9.18 1.51
C LYS A 8 13.31 8.39 0.63
N ASN A 9 13.09 8.90 -0.58
CA ASN A 9 12.33 8.20 -1.60
C ASN A 9 13.14 7.00 -2.11
N LEU A 10 12.45 5.91 -2.41
CA LEU A 10 13.01 4.74 -3.07
C LEU A 10 12.31 4.51 -4.40
N ILE A 11 13.08 4.19 -5.43
CA ILE A 11 12.58 3.85 -6.77
C ILE A 11 12.96 2.41 -7.05
N PHE A 12 11.97 1.57 -7.32
CA PHE A 12 12.13 0.18 -7.69
C PHE A 12 11.96 0.01 -9.20
N GLN A 13 12.93 -0.68 -9.80
CA GLN A 13 13.01 -0.99 -11.23
C GLN A 13 13.43 -2.46 -11.37
N GLY A 14 13.00 -3.12 -12.44
CA GLY A 14 13.26 -4.54 -12.69
C GLY A 14 11.98 -5.37 -12.61
N GLN A 15 11.87 -6.32 -13.53
CA GLN A 15 10.62 -7.06 -13.76
C GLN A 15 10.33 -8.07 -12.65
N ASN A 16 9.08 -8.09 -12.17
CA ASN A 16 8.54 -9.07 -11.22
C ASN A 16 9.31 -9.16 -9.90
N GLY A 17 9.73 -8.00 -9.38
CA GLY A 17 10.51 -7.93 -8.14
C GLY A 17 9.72 -8.36 -6.90
N GLN A 18 10.44 -8.85 -5.89
CA GLN A 18 9.88 -9.23 -4.59
C GLN A 18 10.57 -8.45 -3.48
N ILE A 19 9.77 -7.85 -2.60
CA ILE A 19 10.25 -7.14 -1.41
C ILE A 19 9.60 -7.79 -0.20
N ASN A 20 10.41 -8.22 0.77
CA ASN A 20 9.93 -8.79 2.03
C ASN A 20 10.35 -7.88 3.19
N LEU A 21 9.38 -7.25 3.85
CA LEU A 21 9.58 -6.49 5.08
C LEU A 21 9.83 -7.45 6.25
N LYS A 22 11.07 -7.44 6.72
CA LYS A 22 11.50 -8.19 7.90
C LYS A 22 11.10 -7.51 9.20
N ASP A 23 10.96 -6.18 9.17
CA ASP A 23 10.53 -5.37 10.30
C ASP A 23 9.60 -4.26 9.81
N SER A 24 8.83 -3.69 10.74
CA SER A 24 7.99 -2.52 10.45
C SER A 24 8.86 -1.32 10.04
N VAL A 25 8.41 -0.61 9.02
CA VAL A 25 9.13 0.54 8.46
C VAL A 25 8.30 1.81 8.61
N SER A 26 8.89 2.82 9.26
CA SER A 26 8.40 4.19 9.20
C SER A 26 9.38 5.02 8.38
N GLN A 27 9.01 5.32 7.15
CA GLN A 27 9.87 5.97 6.17
C GLN A 27 9.77 7.51 6.23
N GLY A 28 9.05 8.07 7.21
CA GLY A 28 8.86 9.51 7.33
C GLY A 28 8.25 10.12 6.06
N ALA A 29 8.88 11.15 5.52
CA ALA A 29 8.48 11.81 4.27
C ALA A 29 8.98 11.09 3.00
N GLY A 30 9.62 9.93 3.12
CA GLY A 30 10.04 9.13 1.98
C GLY A 30 8.89 8.34 1.37
N SER A 31 8.84 8.26 0.03
CA SER A 31 7.87 7.49 -0.74
C SER A 31 8.49 6.26 -1.42
N LEU A 32 7.63 5.35 -1.89
CA LEU A 32 8.01 4.24 -2.77
C LEU A 32 7.46 4.48 -4.17
N THR A 33 8.31 4.41 -5.19
CA THR A 33 7.91 4.48 -6.60
C THR A 33 8.24 3.15 -7.29
N PHE A 34 7.24 2.55 -7.95
CA PHE A 34 7.38 1.29 -8.67
C PHE A 34 7.25 1.54 -10.18
N ARG A 35 8.33 1.22 -10.92
CA ARG A 35 8.40 1.33 -12.38
C ARG A 35 8.16 0.02 -13.12
N ASP A 36 8.05 -1.08 -12.38
CA ASP A 36 7.82 -2.43 -12.87
C ASP A 36 6.94 -3.19 -11.88
N ASN A 37 6.47 -4.37 -12.27
CA ASN A 37 5.60 -5.19 -11.41
C ASN A 37 6.34 -5.70 -10.17
N TYR A 38 5.73 -5.54 -9.00
CA TYR A 38 6.31 -5.98 -7.72
C TYR A 38 5.28 -6.70 -6.85
N THR A 39 5.78 -7.57 -5.98
CA THR A 39 5.05 -8.07 -4.82
C THR A 39 5.78 -7.65 -3.55
N VAL A 40 5.06 -7.00 -2.64
CA VAL A 40 5.59 -6.55 -1.34
C VAL A 40 4.87 -7.33 -0.24
N THR A 41 5.64 -8.02 0.60
CA THR A 41 5.11 -8.95 1.59
C THR A 41 5.74 -8.74 2.97
N THR A 42 5.12 -9.34 3.96
CA THR A 42 5.68 -9.57 5.29
C THR A 42 5.18 -10.91 5.82
N SER A 43 5.96 -11.60 6.65
CA SER A 43 5.56 -12.85 7.29
C SER A 43 5.29 -12.71 8.80
N ASN A 44 5.55 -11.53 9.37
CA ASN A 44 5.46 -11.28 10.81
C ASN A 44 4.50 -10.13 11.15
N GLY A 45 3.62 -9.75 10.21
CA GLY A 45 2.67 -8.66 10.42
C GLY A 45 3.33 -7.29 10.50
N SER A 46 4.53 -7.13 9.95
CA SER A 46 5.19 -5.82 9.86
C SER A 46 4.32 -4.83 9.09
N THR A 47 4.43 -3.57 9.46
CA THR A 47 3.67 -2.48 8.83
C THR A 47 4.59 -1.53 8.05
N TRP A 48 4.00 -0.75 7.15
CA TRP A 48 4.71 0.33 6.48
C TRP A 48 3.94 1.64 6.58
N THR A 49 4.65 2.73 6.83
CA THR A 49 4.16 4.12 6.77
C THR A 49 5.19 4.98 6.05
N GLY A 50 4.72 5.99 5.33
CA GLY A 50 5.57 6.91 4.56
C GLY A 50 4.76 7.93 3.79
N ALA A 51 5.41 8.70 2.91
CA ALA A 51 4.72 9.73 2.13
C ALA A 51 3.71 9.18 1.10
N GLY A 52 3.87 7.92 0.70
CA GLY A 52 2.93 7.23 -0.18
C GLY A 52 3.59 6.28 -1.16
N ILE A 53 2.75 5.70 -2.01
CA ILE A 53 3.13 4.77 -3.08
C ILE A 53 2.75 5.38 -4.42
N VAL A 54 3.71 5.38 -5.34
CA VAL A 54 3.54 5.74 -6.76
C VAL A 54 3.69 4.46 -7.57
N VAL A 55 2.70 4.16 -8.42
CA VAL A 55 2.75 3.02 -9.35
C VAL A 55 2.61 3.56 -10.77
N ASP A 56 3.64 3.36 -11.60
CA ASP A 56 3.67 3.90 -12.96
C ASP A 56 2.60 3.25 -13.86
N ASN A 57 2.30 3.90 -14.99
CA ASN A 57 1.32 3.39 -15.94
C ASN A 57 1.72 2.00 -16.46
N GLY A 58 0.74 1.09 -16.60
CA GLY A 58 0.96 -0.30 -17.02
C GLY A 58 1.57 -1.20 -15.95
N VAL A 59 1.94 -0.65 -14.79
CA VAL A 59 2.55 -1.41 -13.68
C VAL A 59 1.49 -1.87 -12.69
N SER A 60 1.72 -3.06 -12.14
CA SER A 60 0.92 -3.64 -11.05
C SER A 60 1.79 -3.99 -9.85
N VAL A 61 1.38 -3.52 -8.68
CA VAL A 61 2.01 -3.87 -7.40
C VAL A 61 1.02 -4.66 -6.55
N ASN A 62 1.39 -5.87 -6.15
CA ASN A 62 0.67 -6.63 -5.12
C ASN A 62 1.23 -6.27 -3.74
N TRP A 63 0.38 -5.69 -2.89
CA TRP A 63 0.74 -5.10 -1.62
C TRP A 63 0.08 -5.87 -0.47
N GLN A 64 0.89 -6.66 0.24
CA GLN A 64 0.45 -7.58 1.30
C GLN A 64 0.87 -7.10 2.70
N VAL A 65 0.97 -5.78 2.88
CA VAL A 65 1.50 -5.15 4.10
C VAL A 65 0.44 -4.21 4.67
N ASN A 66 0.14 -4.34 5.96
CA ASN A 66 -0.82 -3.47 6.63
C ASN A 66 -0.20 -2.09 6.96
N GLY A 67 -1.06 -1.09 7.10
CA GLY A 67 -0.71 0.23 7.61
C GLY A 67 -0.82 0.32 9.13
N VAL A 68 -0.78 1.56 9.64
CA VAL A 68 -0.86 1.86 11.08
C VAL A 68 -2.08 2.73 11.35
N LYS A 69 -2.75 2.51 12.48
CA LYS A 69 -3.87 3.33 12.93
C LYS A 69 -3.52 4.82 12.99
N GLY A 70 -4.36 5.65 12.39
CA GLY A 70 -4.16 7.11 12.35
C GLY A 70 -3.24 7.59 11.22
N ASP A 71 -2.60 6.67 10.49
CA ASP A 71 -1.88 6.97 9.25
C ASP A 71 -2.77 6.74 8.02
N ASN A 72 -2.49 7.45 6.93
CA ASN A 72 -3.12 7.19 5.64
C ASN A 72 -2.08 6.80 4.61
N LEU A 73 -2.28 5.67 3.93
CA LEU A 73 -1.56 5.37 2.70
C LEU A 73 -2.04 6.29 1.58
N HIS A 74 -1.13 7.07 1.00
CA HIS A 74 -1.41 7.87 -0.18
C HIS A 74 -0.98 7.12 -1.45
N LYS A 75 -1.93 6.83 -2.35
CA LYS A 75 -1.66 6.16 -3.65
C LYS A 75 -1.88 7.11 -4.82
N ILE A 76 -0.85 7.28 -5.64
CA ILE A 76 -0.88 8.00 -6.93
C ILE A 76 -0.16 7.18 -8.04
N GLY A 77 -0.03 7.76 -9.24
CA GLY A 77 0.42 7.07 -10.45
C GLY A 77 -0.69 6.23 -11.09
N GLU A 78 -0.69 6.16 -12.42
CA GLU A 78 -1.78 5.57 -13.22
C GLU A 78 -1.89 4.04 -13.09
N GLY A 79 -0.86 3.38 -12.54
CA GLY A 79 -0.83 1.93 -12.37
C GLY A 79 -1.74 1.40 -11.27
N THR A 80 -1.70 0.08 -11.12
CA THR A 80 -2.57 -0.69 -10.22
C THR A 80 -1.85 -1.05 -8.92
N LEU A 81 -2.49 -0.76 -7.78
CA LEU A 81 -2.12 -1.30 -6.47
C LEU A 81 -3.18 -2.31 -6.03
N THR A 82 -2.83 -3.59 -5.97
CA THR A 82 -3.70 -4.63 -5.42
C THR A 82 -3.36 -4.81 -3.95
N VAL A 83 -4.30 -4.50 -3.07
CA VAL A 83 -4.14 -4.64 -1.62
C VAL A 83 -4.62 -6.03 -1.23
N GLN A 84 -3.69 -6.84 -0.71
CA GLN A 84 -3.89 -8.25 -0.41
C GLN A 84 -3.15 -8.66 0.87
N GLY A 85 -3.17 -7.78 1.88
CA GLY A 85 -2.70 -8.13 3.22
C GLY A 85 -3.66 -9.09 3.92
N THR A 86 -3.38 -9.41 5.18
CA THR A 86 -4.20 -10.32 5.99
C THR A 86 -4.72 -9.63 7.24
N GLY A 87 -5.95 -9.93 7.64
CA GLY A 87 -6.55 -9.44 8.87
C GLY A 87 -7.10 -8.03 8.77
N ILE A 88 -7.13 -7.35 9.92
CA ILE A 88 -7.59 -5.96 10.04
C ILE A 88 -6.42 -5.01 9.78
N ASN A 89 -6.50 -4.25 8.69
CA ASN A 89 -5.64 -3.08 8.48
C ASN A 89 -6.28 -1.84 9.12
N GLU A 90 -5.65 -1.31 10.17
CA GLU A 90 -6.15 -0.13 10.89
C GLU A 90 -5.84 1.21 10.18
N GLY A 91 -4.95 1.21 9.18
CA GLY A 91 -4.62 2.40 8.40
C GLY A 91 -5.75 2.86 7.48
N GLY A 92 -5.75 4.14 7.11
CA GLY A 92 -6.63 4.68 6.08
C GLY A 92 -6.00 4.66 4.69
N LEU A 93 -6.80 4.87 3.66
CA LEU A 93 -6.36 4.97 2.26
C LEU A 93 -6.85 6.28 1.64
N LYS A 94 -5.94 6.96 0.94
CA LYS A 94 -6.23 8.11 0.08
C LYS A 94 -5.76 7.80 -1.34
N VAL A 95 -6.70 7.66 -2.26
CA VAL A 95 -6.42 7.35 -3.66
C VAL A 95 -6.57 8.62 -4.50
N GLY A 96 -5.47 9.03 -5.12
CA GLY A 96 -5.41 10.21 -5.98
C GLY A 96 -5.24 9.89 -7.46
N ASP A 97 -4.82 8.68 -7.84
CA ASP A 97 -4.62 8.30 -9.24
C ASP A 97 -4.57 6.78 -9.45
N GLY A 98 -4.82 6.35 -10.68
CA GLY A 98 -4.74 4.95 -11.12
C GLY A 98 -5.80 4.05 -10.50
N LYS A 99 -5.46 2.77 -10.33
CA LYS A 99 -6.39 1.75 -9.82
C LYS A 99 -5.95 1.21 -8.47
N VAL A 100 -6.89 1.05 -7.55
CA VAL A 100 -6.69 0.26 -6.33
C VAL A 100 -7.70 -0.88 -6.30
N VAL A 101 -7.22 -2.10 -6.08
CA VAL A 101 -8.07 -3.27 -5.86
C VAL A 101 -7.99 -3.65 -4.40
N LEU A 102 -9.12 -3.63 -3.69
CA LEU A 102 -9.22 -4.05 -2.29
C LEU A 102 -9.59 -5.53 -2.26
N ASN A 103 -8.60 -6.37 -1.94
CA ASN A 103 -8.69 -7.83 -1.87
C ASN A 103 -8.00 -8.36 -0.60
N GLN A 104 -8.30 -7.74 0.54
CA GLN A 104 -7.72 -8.15 1.83
C GLN A 104 -8.16 -9.56 2.18
N GLN A 105 -7.25 -10.36 2.74
CA GLN A 105 -7.51 -11.73 3.15
C GLN A 105 -7.91 -11.80 4.63
N ALA A 106 -8.78 -12.73 4.98
CA ALA A 106 -9.14 -12.97 6.38
C ALA A 106 -7.96 -13.56 7.17
N ASP A 107 -7.81 -13.14 8.42
CA ASP A 107 -6.88 -13.79 9.35
C ASP A 107 -7.41 -15.14 9.85
N ASN A 108 -6.62 -15.81 10.71
CA ASN A 108 -6.99 -17.10 11.30
C ASN A 108 -8.24 -17.03 12.23
N LYS A 109 -8.73 -15.83 12.55
CA LYS A 109 -9.95 -15.58 13.32
C LYS A 109 -11.12 -15.16 12.43
N GLY A 110 -10.93 -15.14 11.11
CA GLY A 110 -11.93 -14.73 10.14
C GLY A 110 -12.09 -13.22 10.00
N GLN A 111 -11.22 -12.42 10.64
CA GLN A 111 -11.30 -10.96 10.56
C GLN A 111 -10.67 -10.47 9.26
N VAL A 112 -11.33 -9.54 8.58
CA VAL A 112 -10.86 -8.95 7.32
C VAL A 112 -11.26 -7.49 7.28
N GLN A 113 -10.33 -6.61 6.94
CA GLN A 113 -10.60 -5.20 6.64
C GLN A 113 -9.43 -4.64 5.84
N ALA A 114 -9.69 -4.17 4.62
CA ALA A 114 -8.64 -3.63 3.76
C ALA A 114 -8.05 -2.31 4.28
N PHE A 115 -8.89 -1.40 4.78
CA PHE A 115 -8.52 -0.12 5.43
C PHE A 115 -9.64 0.34 6.37
N SER A 116 -9.31 1.18 7.35
CA SER A 116 -10.29 1.81 8.25
C SER A 116 -11.14 2.89 7.59
N SER A 117 -10.64 3.49 6.50
CA SER A 117 -11.39 4.43 5.65
C SER A 117 -10.77 4.50 4.27
N VAL A 118 -11.56 4.85 3.26
CA VAL A 118 -11.11 5.07 1.88
C VAL A 118 -11.60 6.42 1.39
N ASN A 119 -10.68 7.25 0.89
CA ASN A 119 -10.97 8.55 0.32
C ASN A 119 -10.53 8.57 -1.15
N ILE A 120 -11.44 8.95 -2.04
CA ILE A 120 -11.22 8.98 -3.48
C ILE A 120 -11.34 10.44 -3.95
N ALA A 121 -10.31 10.97 -4.58
CA ALA A 121 -10.26 12.37 -4.99
C ALA A 121 -9.60 12.58 -6.38
N SER A 122 -9.65 13.82 -6.88
CA SER A 122 -9.16 14.27 -8.20
C SER A 122 -9.92 13.80 -9.44
N GLY A 123 -10.80 12.80 -9.33
CA GLY A 123 -11.59 12.26 -10.44
C GLY A 123 -10.84 11.30 -11.38
N ARG A 124 -9.53 11.13 -11.18
CA ARG A 124 -8.68 10.20 -11.94
C ARG A 124 -8.74 8.73 -11.47
N PRO A 125 -8.83 8.42 -10.16
CA PRO A 125 -8.67 7.04 -9.71
C PRO A 125 -9.94 6.20 -9.77
N THR A 126 -9.76 4.88 -9.82
CA THR A 126 -10.80 3.87 -9.60
C THR A 126 -10.44 2.99 -8.39
N VAL A 127 -11.41 2.74 -7.50
CA VAL A 127 -11.29 1.72 -6.45
C VAL A 127 -12.23 0.57 -6.78
N VAL A 128 -11.72 -0.66 -6.72
CA VAL A 128 -12.49 -1.90 -6.98
C VAL A 128 -12.55 -2.71 -5.70
N LEU A 129 -13.76 -3.08 -5.29
CA LEU A 129 -14.02 -4.02 -4.20
C LEU A 129 -14.11 -5.44 -4.78
N THR A 130 -13.36 -6.40 -4.23
CA THR A 130 -13.46 -7.80 -4.69
C THR A 130 -14.53 -8.59 -3.97
N ASP A 131 -14.93 -8.15 -2.77
CA ASP A 131 -16.06 -8.68 -2.02
C ASP A 131 -16.74 -7.58 -1.17
N GLU A 132 -17.70 -7.97 -0.33
CA GLU A 132 -18.51 -7.07 0.50
C GLU A 132 -17.96 -6.81 1.91
N ARG A 133 -16.77 -7.33 2.26
CA ARG A 133 -16.25 -7.40 3.63
C ARG A 133 -15.17 -6.36 3.96
#